data_AF-A2U091-F1
#
_entry.id   AF-A2U091-F1
#
_cell.length_a   1.000
_cell.length_b   1.000
_cell.length_c   1.000
_cell.angle_alpha   90.00
_cell.angle_beta   90.00
_cell.angle_gamma   90.00
#
_symmetry.space_group_name_H-M   'P 1'
#
loop_
_entity.id
_entity.type
_entity.pdbx_description
1 polymer ?
#
loop_
_entity_poly.entity_id
_entity_poly.type
_entity_poly.pdbx_seq_one_letter_code
_entity_poly.pdbx_strand_id
1 'polypeptide(L)'
;MPTKAIQDFLDNTLDDSVQQISGSDAAFLYADSPTSPMHIATLTIVEGSLEYQDFKDIVASKLHLIPKFRKRLLNVPMNLDYPYWVDDPNFDIDLHVNRLKLPEPADWSTLRELTSSIFSSSLDLRRPLWSMSFIEGLDNVSQVPKGSVAIVSKVHHVMIDGSSGVGIMGILFDKNLDDKNKKIPKPKPFEPNPLPDELNLLLKSSVGFLKNPLKIPKLLGETAFSFIKGNIKTQVGLKKPLKSSLFTPNTIFNKSVSPKRTWGTAILSFDRINTLRKIMNVSINDIILSICAGAIRKYLQEKEKLPVQPLVANVPISIRVKGEKQEMDNQISNMLVRIATHIDNPIERLEYIQEQTSLGKSRHKAIGAKALSKMADAVPFGLANLAAGLYSKYNIKEFHRPPFNVTITNVPGPQIPLYLRGHKILSIFGLTPVLDGFGLIIAAFSYNGLVSLTTTSDAKTMPDADVFARYIRESANELEELILAKQKLGTDDKIPSVKLKSRVFFTAFKKYLKSNPKLIKQHAGLYDFELSNSIEKINYQLEISEKKLSFRKKSTAKPLVKISIDDDILYQLYKKNLLLDEVMIQDRLKLKGTKKNTDKLFKLFINFFDKN
;
A
#
# COMPACT_ATOMS: atom_id res chain seq x y z
N MET A 1 7.28 32.21 52.16
CA MET A 1 7.79 32.33 50.78
C MET A 1 7.91 30.95 50.14
N PRO A 2 6.89 30.43 49.44
CA PRO A 2 7.02 29.27 48.55
C PRO A 2 6.66 29.58 47.09
N THR A 3 6.45 30.85 46.72
CA THR A 3 5.86 31.22 45.43
C THR A 3 6.81 31.03 44.26
N LYS A 4 8.10 31.32 44.41
CA LYS A 4 9.07 31.24 43.29
C LYS A 4 9.37 29.80 42.87
N ALA A 5 9.53 28.88 43.83
CA ALA A 5 9.76 27.46 43.53
C ALA A 5 8.53 26.81 42.87
N ILE A 6 7.32 27.18 43.29
CA ILE A 6 6.07 26.70 42.67
C ILE A 6 5.91 27.31 41.27
N GLN A 7 6.32 28.55 41.07
CA GLN A 7 6.22 29.25 39.79
C GLN A 7 7.26 28.77 38.78
N ASP A 8 8.53 28.60 39.19
CA ASP A 8 9.58 27.96 38.38
C ASP A 8 9.22 26.50 38.04
N PHE A 9 8.51 25.81 38.94
CA PHE A 9 7.98 24.47 38.71
C PHE A 9 6.79 24.45 37.74
N LEU A 10 5.88 25.42 37.84
CA LEU A 10 4.76 25.61 36.91
C LEU A 10 5.25 26.01 35.51
N ASP A 11 6.26 26.86 35.43
CA ASP A 11 6.87 27.29 34.17
C ASP A 11 7.65 26.14 33.50
N ASN A 12 8.39 25.32 34.26
CA ASN A 12 9.01 24.09 33.74
C ASN A 12 7.98 23.02 33.34
N THR A 13 6.84 22.93 34.05
CA THR A 13 5.73 22.04 33.68
C THR A 13 4.89 22.57 32.51
N LEU A 14 5.05 23.83 32.12
CA LEU A 14 4.47 24.42 30.91
C LEU A 14 5.50 24.62 29.80
N ASP A 15 6.78 24.28 30.02
CA ASP A 15 7.82 24.38 29.01
C ASP A 15 7.52 23.49 27.79
N ASP A 16 7.33 24.14 26.64
CA ASP A 16 7.05 23.56 25.32
C ASP A 16 8.31 22.97 24.65
N SER A 17 9.47 23.00 25.33
CA SER A 17 10.75 22.48 24.80
C SER A 17 10.73 20.98 24.49
N VAL A 18 9.83 20.22 25.11
CA VAL A 18 9.71 18.76 24.96
C VAL A 18 8.40 18.39 24.28
N GLN A 19 8.51 17.80 23.09
CA GLN A 19 7.37 17.44 22.25
C GLN A 19 6.95 15.98 22.49
N GLN A 20 5.69 15.76 22.85
CA GLN A 20 5.11 14.41 22.95
C GLN A 20 4.95 13.80 21.55
N ILE A 21 5.11 12.48 21.42
CA ILE A 21 4.80 11.81 20.15
C ILE A 21 3.31 11.86 19.84
N SER A 22 2.95 11.95 18.55
CA SER A 22 1.56 11.86 18.14
C SER A 22 1.00 10.44 18.32
N GLY A 23 -0.32 10.30 18.47
CA GLY A 23 -0.98 8.99 18.57
C GLY A 23 -0.76 8.11 17.33
N SER A 24 -0.67 8.71 16.15
CA SER A 24 -0.31 8.01 14.90
C SER A 24 1.12 7.50 14.90
N ASP A 25 2.07 8.24 15.47
CA ASP A 25 3.48 7.82 15.53
C ASP A 25 3.68 6.71 16.56
N ALA A 26 2.95 6.80 17.67
CA ALA A 26 2.92 5.77 18.70
C ALA A 26 2.44 4.42 18.17
N ALA A 27 1.56 4.40 17.16
CA ALA A 27 1.13 3.16 16.51
C ALA A 27 2.29 2.34 15.93
N PHE A 28 3.35 3.00 15.46
CA PHE A 28 4.56 2.32 15.00
C PHE A 28 5.38 1.72 16.14
N LEU A 29 5.40 2.36 17.32
CA LEU A 29 6.03 1.79 18.51
C LEU A 29 5.27 0.56 19.03
N TYR A 30 3.93 0.57 18.96
CA TYR A 30 3.12 -0.59 19.34
C TYR A 30 3.29 -1.79 18.42
N ALA A 31 3.55 -1.51 17.14
CA ALA A 31 3.81 -2.55 16.14
C ALA A 31 5.25 -3.07 16.20
N ASP A 32 6.18 -2.31 16.81
CA ASP A 32 7.57 -2.71 16.95
C ASP A 32 7.70 -3.90 17.89
N SER A 33 8.39 -4.93 17.42
CA SER A 33 8.65 -6.14 18.17
C SER A 33 9.92 -6.82 17.68
N PRO A 34 10.52 -7.75 18.45
CA PRO A 34 11.70 -8.49 18.01
C PRO A 34 11.50 -9.25 16.70
N THR A 35 10.27 -9.63 16.36
CA THR A 35 9.94 -10.30 15.08
C THR A 35 9.46 -9.35 14.01
N SER A 36 9.04 -8.13 14.35
CA SER A 36 8.59 -7.09 13.41
C SER A 36 9.14 -5.71 13.77
N PRO A 37 10.45 -5.46 13.54
CA PRO A 37 11.00 -4.13 13.75
C PRO A 37 10.36 -3.10 12.80
N MET A 38 9.96 -1.95 13.33
CA MET A 38 9.21 -0.91 12.61
C MET A 38 10.10 0.22 12.14
N HIS A 39 11.20 -0.13 11.48
CA HIS A 39 12.07 0.82 10.77
C HIS A 39 11.94 0.69 9.26
N ILE A 40 12.14 1.80 8.57
CA ILE A 40 12.36 1.82 7.12
C ILE A 40 13.86 1.95 6.86
N ALA A 41 14.32 1.47 5.71
CA ALA A 41 15.69 1.68 5.29
C ALA A 41 15.80 1.95 3.80
N THR A 42 16.92 2.53 3.40
CA THR A 42 17.30 2.62 1.99
C THR A 42 18.68 2.01 1.78
N LEU A 43 18.84 1.26 0.70
CA LEU A 43 20.14 0.90 0.15
C LEU A 43 20.47 1.85 -1.00
N THR A 44 21.49 2.68 -0.82
CA THR A 44 21.94 3.67 -1.81
C THR A 44 23.28 3.24 -2.37
N ILE A 45 23.39 3.11 -3.69
CA ILE A 45 24.67 2.84 -4.36
C ILE A 45 25.27 4.16 -4.84
N VAL A 46 26.50 4.44 -4.40
CA VAL A 46 27.23 5.67 -4.72
C VAL A 46 28.45 5.30 -5.56
N GLU A 47 28.58 5.96 -6.71
CA GLU A 47 29.63 5.69 -7.70
C GLU A 47 31.01 6.16 -7.23
N GLY A 48 32.01 5.31 -7.44
CA GLY A 48 33.42 5.63 -7.24
C GLY A 48 33.84 5.67 -5.78
N SER A 49 35.08 6.11 -5.55
CA SER A 49 35.82 5.95 -4.30
C SER A 49 35.49 7.00 -3.23
N LEU A 50 34.23 7.11 -2.83
CA LEU A 50 33.86 7.92 -1.68
C LEU A 50 34.54 7.36 -0.43
N GLU A 51 35.19 8.20 0.37
CA GLU A 51 35.84 7.77 1.61
C GLU A 51 34.87 7.75 2.79
N TYR A 52 35.03 6.78 3.70
CA TYR A 52 34.21 6.68 4.90
C TYR A 52 34.27 7.94 5.78
N GLN A 53 35.46 8.52 5.96
CA GLN A 53 35.63 9.71 6.79
C GLN A 53 34.87 10.90 6.20
N ASP A 54 34.95 11.08 4.89
CA ASP A 54 34.19 12.10 4.17
C ASP A 54 32.69 11.93 4.36
N PHE A 55 32.18 10.70 4.26
CA PHE A 55 30.77 10.40 4.52
C PHE A 55 30.36 10.76 5.95
N LYS A 56 31.14 10.33 6.95
CA LYS A 56 30.88 10.62 8.37
C LYS A 56 30.86 12.12 8.64
N ASP A 57 31.80 12.87 8.08
CA ASP A 57 31.89 14.32 8.23
C ASP A 57 30.70 15.05 7.57
N ILE A 58 30.25 14.57 6.40
CA ILE A 58 29.03 15.10 5.74
C ILE A 58 27.82 14.89 6.64
N VAL A 59 27.62 13.69 7.16
CA VAL A 59 26.50 13.40 8.07
C VAL A 59 26.57 14.30 9.30
N ALA A 60 27.73 14.37 9.96
CA ALA A 60 27.95 15.20 11.14
C ALA A 60 27.64 16.69 10.89
N SER A 61 28.06 17.21 9.74
CA SER A 61 27.82 18.61 9.35
C SER A 61 26.34 18.93 9.20
N LYS A 62 25.51 17.95 8.83
CA LYS A 62 24.08 18.10 8.50
C LYS A 62 23.13 17.73 9.63
N LEU A 63 23.60 17.13 10.74
CA LEU A 63 22.74 16.69 11.86
C LEU A 63 21.86 17.82 12.43
N HIS A 64 22.38 19.05 12.50
CA HIS A 64 21.63 20.21 13.02
C HIS A 64 20.43 20.61 12.15
N LEU A 65 20.38 20.15 10.90
CA LEU A 65 19.25 20.34 9.97
C LEU A 65 18.16 19.28 10.17
N ILE A 66 18.44 18.23 10.94
CA ILE A 66 17.53 17.14 11.26
C ILE A 66 17.50 16.95 12.78
N PRO A 67 16.89 17.87 13.56
CA PRO A 67 16.99 17.85 15.02
C PRO A 67 16.63 16.50 15.66
N LYS A 68 15.65 15.77 15.10
CA LYS A 68 15.26 14.43 15.57
C LYS A 68 16.42 13.42 15.58
N PHE A 69 17.48 13.60 14.78
CA PHE A 69 18.65 12.71 14.76
C PHE A 69 19.53 12.84 16.01
N ARG A 70 19.32 13.86 16.83
CA ARG A 70 19.97 14.01 18.15
C ARG A 70 18.97 13.90 19.30
N LYS A 71 17.74 13.43 19.03
CA LYS A 71 16.69 13.22 20.02
C LYS A 71 16.41 11.73 20.22
N ARG A 72 16.16 11.33 21.46
CA ARG A 72 15.72 9.98 21.85
C ARG A 72 14.32 10.02 22.45
N LEU A 73 13.70 8.85 22.56
CA LEU A 73 12.42 8.71 23.25
C LEU A 73 12.64 8.62 24.77
N LEU A 74 11.82 9.35 25.52
CA LEU A 74 11.71 9.24 26.97
C LEU A 74 10.30 8.78 27.31
N ASN A 75 10.20 7.56 27.82
CA ASN A 75 8.93 6.99 28.23
C ASN A 75 8.45 7.64 29.53
N VAL A 76 7.14 7.87 29.64
CA VAL A 76 6.53 8.24 30.92
C VAL A 76 6.57 7.02 31.86
N PRO A 77 6.89 7.19 33.15
CA PRO A 77 6.94 6.06 34.08
C PRO A 77 5.66 5.21 34.03
N MET A 78 5.84 3.88 34.14
CA MET A 78 4.77 2.89 34.00
C MET A 78 4.02 2.91 32.65
N ASN A 79 4.54 3.59 31.63
CA ASN A 79 3.92 3.72 30.30
C ASN A 79 2.49 4.29 30.36
N LEU A 80 2.26 5.21 31.31
CA LEU A 80 0.95 5.82 31.55
C LEU A 80 0.48 6.74 30.41
N ASP A 81 1.41 7.22 29.59
CA ASP A 81 1.15 8.14 28.50
C ASP A 81 2.17 7.98 27.36
N TYR A 82 1.95 8.67 26.26
CA TYR A 82 2.84 8.65 25.10
C TYR A 82 4.25 9.16 25.45
N PRO A 83 5.31 8.52 24.92
CA PRO A 83 6.69 8.98 25.05
C PRO A 83 6.91 10.41 24.54
N TYR A 84 7.97 11.04 25.02
CA TYR A 84 8.39 12.38 24.66
C TYR A 84 9.71 12.35 23.90
N TRP A 85 9.88 13.26 22.92
CA TRP A 85 11.15 13.51 22.26
C TRP A 85 12.03 14.44 23.10
N VAL A 86 13.16 13.94 23.58
CA VAL A 86 14.16 14.71 24.35
C VAL A 86 15.50 14.68 23.64
N ASP A 87 16.32 15.73 23.83
CA ASP A 87 17.71 15.71 23.39
C ASP A 87 18.47 14.56 24.06
N ASP A 88 19.35 13.90 23.31
CA ASP A 88 20.21 12.86 23.86
C ASP A 88 21.51 13.48 24.42
N PRO A 89 21.69 13.57 25.75
CA PRO A 89 22.87 14.20 26.32
C PRO A 89 24.17 13.45 26.03
N ASN A 90 24.08 12.17 25.66
CA ASN A 90 25.22 11.31 25.34
C ASN A 90 25.30 10.99 23.85
N PHE A 91 24.76 11.87 22.99
CA PHE A 91 24.78 11.66 21.55
C PHE A 91 26.21 11.48 21.03
N ASP A 92 26.47 10.33 20.42
CA ASP A 92 27.73 9.99 19.77
C ASP A 92 27.46 9.43 18.37
N ILE A 93 27.95 10.11 17.34
CA ILE A 93 27.76 9.72 15.93
C ILE A 93 28.38 8.35 15.61
N ASP A 94 29.44 7.94 16.32
CA ASP A 94 30.10 6.65 16.09
C ASP A 94 29.21 5.45 16.47
N LEU A 95 28.20 5.68 17.32
CA LEU A 95 27.17 4.67 17.62
C LEU A 95 26.13 4.51 16.50
N HIS A 96 26.07 5.47 15.57
CA HIS A 96 25.06 5.51 14.51
C HIS A 96 25.65 5.25 13.12
N VAL A 97 26.92 5.59 12.88
CA VAL A 97 27.57 5.50 11.56
C VAL A 97 28.64 4.41 11.54
N ASN A 98 28.30 3.26 10.98
CA ASN A 98 29.18 2.09 10.96
C ASN A 98 29.91 1.94 9.62
N ARG A 99 31.17 1.50 9.65
CA ARG A 99 31.93 1.10 8.47
C ARG A 99 31.96 -0.43 8.37
N LEU A 100 31.62 -0.95 7.20
CA LEU A 100 31.57 -2.37 6.88
C LEU A 100 32.30 -2.63 5.56
N LYS A 101 32.83 -3.84 5.40
CA LYS A 101 33.30 -4.35 4.12
C LYS A 101 32.37 -5.47 3.68
N LEU A 102 31.99 -5.48 2.41
CA LEU A 102 31.21 -6.56 1.84
C LEU A 102 32.05 -7.85 1.86
N PRO A 103 31.57 -8.95 2.46
CA PRO A 103 32.28 -10.22 2.45
C PRO A 103 32.42 -10.78 1.03
N GLU A 104 33.45 -11.60 0.79
CA GLU A 104 33.58 -12.37 -0.45
C GLU A 104 32.39 -13.36 -0.59
N PRO A 105 31.89 -13.63 -1.82
CA PRO A 105 32.40 -13.21 -3.13
C PRO A 105 32.10 -11.76 -3.53
N ALA A 106 31.47 -10.98 -2.65
CA ALA A 106 31.17 -9.56 -2.83
C ALA A 106 30.26 -9.28 -4.05
N ASP A 107 29.26 -10.15 -4.26
CA ASP A 107 28.28 -10.03 -5.33
C ASP A 107 26.92 -9.52 -4.81
N TRP A 108 25.92 -9.51 -5.69
CA TRP A 108 24.56 -9.13 -5.32
C TRP A 108 23.91 -10.06 -4.28
N SER A 109 24.27 -11.34 -4.22
CA SER A 109 23.75 -12.26 -3.21
C SER A 109 24.28 -11.85 -1.84
N THR A 110 25.60 -11.69 -1.73
CA THR A 110 26.23 -11.30 -0.47
C THR A 110 25.78 -9.92 -0.01
N LEU A 111 25.62 -8.97 -0.93
CA LEU A 111 25.10 -7.64 -0.60
C LEU A 111 23.66 -7.72 -0.08
N ARG A 112 22.79 -8.55 -0.68
CA ARG A 112 21.43 -8.77 -0.18
C ARG A 112 21.43 -9.39 1.20
N GLU A 113 22.23 -10.42 1.44
CA GLU A 113 22.33 -11.08 2.75
C GLU A 113 22.78 -10.12 3.85
N LEU A 114 23.85 -9.35 3.60
CA LEU A 114 24.34 -8.36 4.56
C LEU A 114 23.29 -7.28 4.85
N THR A 115 22.67 -6.73 3.81
CA THR A 115 21.67 -5.66 3.96
C THR A 115 20.37 -6.17 4.59
N SER A 116 19.98 -7.41 4.31
CA SER A 116 18.90 -8.14 5.00
C SER A 116 19.18 -8.31 6.49
N SER A 117 20.42 -8.67 6.86
CA SER A 117 20.83 -8.79 8.26
C SER A 117 20.72 -7.44 8.97
N ILE A 118 21.28 -6.37 8.38
CA ILE A 118 21.21 -5.00 8.91
C ILE A 118 19.74 -4.54 9.07
N PHE A 119 18.88 -4.87 8.10
CA PHE A 119 17.46 -4.53 8.14
C PHE A 119 16.65 -5.41 9.10
N SER A 120 17.13 -6.61 9.44
CA SER A 120 16.46 -7.49 10.42
C SER A 120 16.73 -7.05 11.86
N SER A 121 17.88 -6.41 12.12
CA SER A 121 18.25 -5.95 13.47
C SER A 121 17.45 -4.71 13.89
N SER A 122 16.79 -4.76 15.05
CA SER A 122 16.11 -3.61 15.65
C SER A 122 17.06 -2.46 16.00
N LEU A 123 16.54 -1.24 16.04
CA LEU A 123 17.22 -0.07 16.61
C LEU A 123 17.07 -0.08 18.14
N ASP A 124 18.07 0.43 18.86
CA ASP A 124 17.99 0.60 20.31
C ASP A 124 17.09 1.79 20.66
N LEU A 125 15.92 1.52 21.26
CA LEU A 125 14.92 2.55 21.59
C LEU A 125 15.42 3.61 22.60
N ARG A 126 16.57 3.37 23.25
CA ARG A 126 17.18 4.27 24.24
C ARG A 126 18.06 5.37 23.60
N ARG A 127 18.29 5.31 22.29
CA ARG A 127 19.13 6.24 21.53
C ARG A 127 18.31 6.91 20.42
N PRO A 128 18.84 7.92 19.72
CA PRO A 128 18.21 8.41 18.50
C PRO A 128 17.99 7.28 17.48
N LEU A 129 16.79 7.18 16.94
CA LEU A 129 16.32 5.96 16.26
C LEU A 129 16.71 5.91 14.79
N TRP A 130 18.00 6.06 14.51
CA TRP A 130 18.57 5.94 13.17
C TRP A 130 19.96 5.31 13.20
N SER A 131 20.38 4.75 12.07
CA SER A 131 21.73 4.26 11.84
C SER A 131 22.06 4.32 10.36
N MET A 132 23.33 4.46 10.02
CA MET A 132 23.86 4.40 8.66
C MET A 132 25.00 3.38 8.62
N SER A 133 24.98 2.48 7.65
CA SER A 133 26.08 1.54 7.41
C SER A 133 26.72 1.84 6.06
N PHE A 134 27.99 2.19 6.08
CA PHE A 134 28.82 2.43 4.92
C PHE A 134 29.54 1.14 4.54
N ILE A 135 29.27 0.61 3.35
CA ILE A 135 29.70 -0.71 2.88
C ILE A 135 30.65 -0.54 1.70
N GLU A 136 31.88 -0.99 1.86
CA GLU A 136 32.93 -0.98 0.84
C GLU A 136 33.06 -2.34 0.13
N GLY A 137 33.78 -2.38 -0.99
CA GLY A 137 34.14 -3.63 -1.67
C GLY A 137 33.09 -4.14 -2.64
N LEU A 138 32.38 -3.26 -3.35
CA LEU A 138 31.34 -3.63 -4.31
C LEU A 138 31.89 -4.00 -5.71
N ASP A 139 33.20 -4.21 -5.84
CA ASP A 139 33.88 -4.35 -7.14
C ASP A 139 33.40 -5.55 -7.98
N ASN A 140 32.88 -6.59 -7.32
CA ASN A 140 32.34 -7.79 -7.96
C ASN A 140 30.81 -7.75 -8.12
N VAL A 141 30.14 -6.67 -7.68
CA VAL A 141 28.70 -6.51 -7.83
C VAL A 141 28.39 -6.13 -9.28
N SER A 142 27.73 -7.03 -10.01
CA SER A 142 27.38 -6.80 -11.42
C SER A 142 26.60 -5.48 -11.62
N GLN A 143 26.93 -4.73 -12.68
CA GLN A 143 26.34 -3.43 -13.02
C GLN A 143 26.62 -2.30 -12.02
N VAL A 144 27.56 -2.50 -11.10
CA VAL A 144 28.08 -1.46 -10.20
C VAL A 144 29.52 -1.12 -10.64
N PRO A 145 29.85 0.16 -10.90
CA PRO A 145 31.22 0.57 -11.22
C PRO A 145 32.21 0.22 -10.09
N LYS A 146 33.44 -0.14 -10.46
CA LYS A 146 34.50 -0.39 -9.48
C LYS A 146 34.76 0.81 -8.57
N GLY A 147 35.13 0.53 -7.33
CA GLY A 147 35.35 1.50 -6.26
C GLY A 147 34.08 2.04 -5.61
N SER A 148 32.89 1.71 -6.14
CA SER A 148 31.61 2.16 -5.58
C SER A 148 31.38 1.63 -4.15
N VAL A 149 30.53 2.35 -3.42
CA VAL A 149 30.14 2.01 -2.06
C VAL A 149 28.61 1.92 -1.93
N ALA A 150 28.15 1.13 -0.97
CA ALA A 150 26.74 1.07 -0.57
C ALA A 150 26.53 1.77 0.77
N ILE A 151 25.44 2.53 0.88
CA ILE A 151 25.01 3.16 2.13
C ILE A 151 23.63 2.61 2.50
N VAL A 152 23.54 1.94 3.64
CA VAL A 152 22.26 1.54 4.24
C VAL A 152 21.86 2.56 5.29
N SER A 153 20.84 3.37 5.00
CA SER A 153 20.30 4.33 5.95
C SER A 153 19.01 3.78 6.56
N LYS A 154 19.00 3.49 7.85
CA LYS A 154 17.87 2.90 8.59
C LYS A 154 17.34 3.89 9.60
N VAL A 155 16.02 4.08 9.64
CA VAL A 155 15.35 5.03 10.53
C VAL A 155 14.04 4.44 11.04
N HIS A 156 13.74 4.58 12.33
CA HIS A 156 12.49 4.10 12.90
C HIS A 156 11.29 4.91 12.39
N HIS A 157 10.17 4.25 12.10
CA HIS A 157 9.00 4.85 11.45
C HIS A 157 8.28 5.89 12.34
N VAL A 158 8.57 5.90 13.64
CA VAL A 158 8.16 6.96 14.58
C VAL A 158 8.84 8.31 14.30
N MET A 159 10.01 8.32 13.64
CA MET A 159 10.74 9.55 13.34
C MET A 159 10.25 10.21 12.04
N ILE A 160 9.83 9.39 11.06
CA ILE A 160 9.54 9.81 9.68
C ILE A 160 8.37 9.04 9.07
N ASP A 161 7.55 9.72 8.25
CA ASP A 161 6.72 9.04 7.23
C ASP A 161 7.55 8.76 5.97
N GLY A 162 7.04 7.87 5.10
CA GLY A 162 7.71 7.50 3.84
C GLY A 162 8.05 8.70 2.94
N SER A 163 7.26 9.77 2.97
CA SER A 163 7.52 11.02 2.22
C SER A 163 8.57 11.92 2.89
N SER A 164 8.67 11.92 4.21
CA SER A 164 9.64 12.68 4.99
C SER A 164 11.05 12.09 4.85
N GLY A 165 11.15 10.78 4.57
CA GLY A 165 12.40 10.13 4.17
C GLY A 165 13.04 10.77 2.92
N VAL A 166 12.23 11.19 1.94
CA VAL A 166 12.72 11.91 0.74
C VAL A 166 13.25 13.30 1.10
N GLY A 167 12.65 13.96 2.09
CA GLY A 167 13.15 15.23 2.62
C GLY A 167 14.55 15.10 3.21
N ILE A 168 14.79 14.04 4.01
CA ILE A 168 16.11 13.73 4.57
C ILE A 168 17.15 13.49 3.48
N MET A 169 16.78 12.79 2.40
CA MET A 169 17.66 12.64 1.24
C MET A 169 18.05 13.98 0.62
N GLY A 170 17.11 14.91 0.51
CA GLY A 170 17.37 16.27 -0.01
C GLY A 170 18.28 17.12 0.89
N ILE A 171 18.43 16.75 2.16
CA ILE A 171 19.40 17.35 3.08
C ILE A 171 20.76 16.67 2.91
N LEU A 172 20.80 15.34 2.94
CA LEU A 172 22.04 14.56 2.93
C LEU A 172 22.77 14.56 1.59
N PHE A 173 22.06 14.61 0.47
CA PHE A 173 22.63 14.53 -0.87
C PHE A 173 22.62 15.88 -1.58
N ASP A 174 23.67 16.08 -2.37
CA ASP A 174 23.89 17.27 -3.18
C ASP A 174 23.16 17.12 -4.53
N LYS A 175 22.78 18.25 -5.14
CA LYS A 175 22.06 18.26 -6.43
C LYS A 175 22.96 18.53 -7.63
N ASN A 176 24.15 19.09 -7.39
CA ASN A 176 25.08 19.51 -8.43
C ASN A 176 26.40 18.76 -8.31
N LEU A 177 26.99 18.38 -9.45
CA LEU A 177 28.29 17.70 -9.50
C LEU A 177 29.42 18.57 -8.95
N ASP A 178 29.38 19.88 -9.21
CA ASP A 178 30.40 20.86 -8.82
C ASP A 178 30.57 21.01 -7.29
N ASP A 179 29.64 20.45 -6.52
CA ASP A 179 29.71 20.42 -5.06
C ASP A 179 30.85 19.54 -4.54
N LYS A 180 31.53 18.76 -5.42
CA LYS A 180 32.77 18.02 -5.09
C LYS A 180 33.84 18.87 -4.42
N ASN A 181 33.99 20.12 -4.86
CA ASN A 181 35.06 21.02 -4.39
C ASN A 181 34.63 21.86 -3.16
N LYS A 182 33.38 21.74 -2.72
CA LYS A 182 32.92 22.46 -1.52
C LYS A 182 33.55 21.84 -0.28
N LYS A 183 34.14 22.70 0.56
CA LYS A 183 34.60 22.28 1.88
C LYS A 183 33.40 21.78 2.70
N ILE A 184 33.53 20.63 3.34
CA ILE A 184 32.53 20.16 4.30
C ILE A 184 32.48 21.17 5.45
N PRO A 185 31.31 21.75 5.77
CA PRO A 185 31.16 22.63 6.91
C PRO A 185 31.48 21.90 8.21
N LYS A 186 32.11 22.57 9.17
CA LYS A 186 32.31 21.99 10.50
C LYS A 186 30.94 21.71 11.15
N PRO A 187 30.78 20.57 11.86
CA PRO A 187 29.56 20.30 12.62
C PRO A 187 29.25 21.43 13.60
N LYS A 188 27.99 21.87 13.66
CA LYS A 188 27.56 22.79 14.71
C LYS A 188 27.63 22.09 16.07
N PRO A 189 28.15 22.78 17.11
CA PRO A 189 28.10 22.27 18.49
C PRO A 189 26.70 21.82 18.87
N PHE A 190 26.62 20.82 19.73
CA PHE A 190 25.37 20.32 20.26
C PHE A 190 25.38 20.50 21.77
N GLU A 191 24.53 21.39 22.25
CA GLU A 191 24.31 21.63 23.68
C GLU A 191 22.92 21.07 24.01
N PRO A 192 22.83 19.85 24.55
CA PRO A 192 21.56 19.19 24.81
C PRO A 192 20.82 19.91 25.94
N ASN A 193 19.51 20.09 25.78
CA ASN A 193 18.70 20.58 26.89
C ASN A 193 18.71 19.55 28.05
N PRO A 194 18.66 20.00 29.32
CA PRO A 194 18.53 19.10 30.46
C PRO A 194 17.32 18.18 30.31
N LEU A 195 17.47 16.92 30.72
CA LEU A 195 16.35 15.99 30.71
C LEU A 195 15.28 16.46 31.70
N PRO A 196 13.99 16.38 31.33
CA PRO A 196 12.92 16.69 32.26
C PRO A 196 12.91 15.68 33.41
N ASP A 197 12.68 16.16 34.64
CA ASP A 197 12.56 15.34 35.84
C ASP A 197 11.35 14.38 35.75
N GLU A 198 11.48 13.15 36.27
CA GLU A 198 10.45 12.11 36.17
C GLU A 198 9.14 12.52 36.85
N LEU A 199 9.23 13.26 37.97
CA LEU A 199 8.07 13.83 38.66
C LEU A 199 7.37 14.90 37.82
N ASN A 200 8.12 15.72 37.09
CA ASN A 200 7.55 16.72 36.16
C ASN A 200 6.85 16.05 34.98
N LEU A 201 7.39 14.96 34.43
CA LEU A 201 6.73 14.19 33.37
C LEU A 201 5.43 13.54 33.85
N LEU A 202 5.45 12.96 35.05
CA LEU A 202 4.25 12.39 35.69
C LEU A 202 3.18 13.46 35.90
N LEU A 203 3.55 14.67 36.34
CA LEU A 203 2.62 15.77 36.55
C LEU A 203 2.11 16.39 35.24
N LYS A 204 2.97 16.58 34.22
CA LYS A 204 2.54 16.98 32.86
C LYS A 204 1.54 15.98 32.29
N SER A 205 1.82 14.68 32.44
CA SER A 205 0.90 13.61 32.06
C SER A 205 -0.41 13.66 32.85
N SER A 206 -0.34 13.96 34.16
CA SER A 206 -1.50 14.15 35.04
C SER A 206 -2.38 15.34 34.64
N VAL A 207 -1.81 16.43 34.13
CA VAL A 207 -2.54 17.60 33.63
C VAL A 207 -3.21 17.29 32.29
N GLY A 208 -2.54 16.58 31.38
CA GLY A 208 -3.14 16.05 30.15
C GLY A 208 -4.31 15.09 30.44
N PHE A 209 -4.16 14.32 31.52
CA PHE A 209 -5.16 13.40 32.07
C PHE A 209 -6.37 14.12 32.69
N LEU A 210 -6.17 15.15 33.50
CA LEU A 210 -7.23 15.97 34.11
C LEU A 210 -8.07 16.74 33.07
N LYS A 211 -7.46 17.10 31.93
CA LYS A 211 -8.17 17.73 30.80
C LYS A 211 -9.03 16.75 29.99
N ASN A 212 -8.87 15.43 30.17
CA ASN A 212 -9.62 14.41 29.43
C ASN A 212 -9.92 13.15 30.27
N PRO A 213 -10.70 13.26 31.37
CA PRO A 213 -10.93 12.19 32.35
C PRO A 213 -11.69 10.97 31.80
N LEU A 214 -12.27 11.06 30.59
CA LEU A 214 -12.89 9.96 29.87
C LEU A 214 -11.88 9.00 29.22
N LYS A 215 -10.57 9.30 29.25
CA LYS A 215 -9.50 8.43 28.71
C LYS A 215 -9.08 7.28 29.64
N ILE A 216 -9.55 7.24 30.90
CA ILE A 216 -9.60 5.96 31.63
C ILE A 216 -10.88 5.26 31.21
N PRO A 217 -10.82 4.14 30.45
CA PRO A 217 -12.01 3.33 30.39
C PRO A 217 -12.21 2.70 31.78
N LYS A 218 -13.46 2.74 32.23
CA LYS A 218 -14.12 1.85 33.21
C LYS A 218 -13.74 0.34 33.12
N LEU A 219 -12.93 -0.04 32.13
CA LEU A 219 -12.52 -1.39 31.77
C LEU A 219 -11.52 -2.06 32.70
N LEU A 220 -10.71 -1.37 33.51
CA LEU A 220 -9.89 -2.08 34.50
C LEU A 220 -10.77 -2.73 35.59
N GLY A 221 -11.82 -2.02 36.01
CA GLY A 221 -12.85 -2.57 36.89
C GLY A 221 -13.71 -3.61 36.19
N GLU A 222 -14.23 -3.31 35.00
CA GLU A 222 -15.19 -4.19 34.30
C GLU A 222 -14.55 -5.47 33.72
N THR A 223 -13.27 -5.45 33.33
CA THR A 223 -12.57 -6.64 32.78
C THR A 223 -12.14 -7.58 33.89
N ALA A 224 -11.61 -7.08 35.01
CA ALA A 224 -11.33 -7.91 36.18
C ALA A 224 -12.61 -8.52 36.77
N PHE A 225 -13.72 -7.76 36.76
CA PHE A 225 -15.00 -8.23 37.27
C PHE A 225 -15.71 -9.22 36.33
N SER A 226 -15.52 -9.10 35.02
CA SER A 226 -16.11 -10.03 34.02
C SER A 226 -15.37 -11.37 33.92
N PHE A 227 -14.10 -11.44 34.29
CA PHE A 227 -13.37 -12.72 34.39
C PHE A 227 -13.76 -13.52 35.64
N ILE A 228 -14.20 -12.85 36.72
CA ILE A 228 -14.58 -13.49 37.99
C ILE A 228 -16.04 -13.97 37.96
N LYS A 229 -16.95 -13.28 37.25
CA LYS A 229 -18.33 -13.73 37.04
C LYS A 229 -18.52 -14.32 35.65
N GLY A 230 -18.25 -15.62 35.54
CA GLY A 230 -18.68 -16.42 34.40
C GLY A 230 -20.17 -16.21 34.11
N ASN A 231 -20.49 -16.04 32.83
CA ASN A 231 -21.81 -15.83 32.23
C ASN A 231 -22.54 -14.54 32.63
N ILE A 232 -22.59 -13.56 31.72
CA ILE A 232 -23.83 -12.87 31.30
C ILE A 232 -23.56 -12.13 29.98
N LYS A 233 -24.42 -12.43 29.00
CA LYS A 233 -24.66 -11.68 27.76
C LYS A 233 -24.68 -10.17 28.04
N THR A 234 -23.66 -9.43 27.61
CA THR A 234 -23.74 -7.97 27.53
C THR A 234 -23.46 -7.54 26.09
N GLN A 235 -24.58 -7.30 25.40
CA GLN A 235 -24.65 -6.44 24.23
C GLN A 235 -24.21 -5.03 24.63
N VAL A 236 -22.90 -4.77 24.62
CA VAL A 236 -22.40 -3.40 24.63
C VAL A 236 -22.57 -2.87 23.21
N GLY A 237 -23.36 -1.80 23.08
CA GLY A 237 -23.76 -1.14 21.83
C GLY A 237 -22.61 -0.51 21.04
N LEU A 238 -21.60 -1.30 20.68
CA LEU A 238 -20.74 -1.02 19.55
C LEU A 238 -21.59 -1.24 18.30
N LYS A 239 -22.03 -0.14 17.68
CA LYS A 239 -22.54 -0.14 16.31
C LYS A 239 -21.67 -1.10 15.49
N LYS A 240 -22.33 -2.12 14.89
CA LYS A 240 -21.76 -3.22 14.10
C LYS A 240 -20.28 -2.99 13.75
N PRO A 241 -19.35 -3.88 14.15
CA PRO A 241 -17.97 -3.79 13.68
C PRO A 241 -18.03 -3.62 12.17
N LEU A 242 -17.33 -2.60 11.65
CA LEU A 242 -17.28 -2.32 10.21
C LEU A 242 -16.98 -3.66 9.55
N LYS A 243 -18.00 -4.32 8.98
CA LYS A 243 -17.77 -5.53 8.19
C LYS A 243 -16.93 -5.01 7.05
N SER A 244 -15.63 -5.27 7.09
CA SER A 244 -14.77 -5.13 5.92
C SER A 244 -15.51 -5.86 4.81
N SER A 245 -16.11 -5.12 3.88
CA SER A 245 -16.97 -5.69 2.83
C SER A 245 -16.15 -6.47 1.81
N LEU A 246 -14.83 -6.47 1.97
CA LEU A 246 -13.88 -7.20 1.15
C LEU A 246 -13.58 -8.53 1.85
N PHE A 247 -14.10 -9.61 1.27
CA PHE A 247 -13.59 -10.95 1.54
C PHE A 247 -12.12 -11.02 1.13
N THR A 248 -11.22 -11.24 2.10
CA THR A 248 -9.78 -11.40 1.89
C THR A 248 -9.40 -12.87 2.12
N PRO A 249 -8.76 -13.55 1.14
CA PRO A 249 -8.35 -14.94 1.31
C PRO A 249 -7.15 -15.05 2.27
N ASN A 250 -7.01 -16.20 2.93
CA ASN A 250 -5.77 -16.52 3.66
C ASN A 250 -4.70 -16.94 2.66
N THR A 251 -3.49 -16.42 2.80
CA THR A 251 -2.35 -16.74 1.94
C THR A 251 -1.10 -17.04 2.77
N ILE A 252 -0.03 -17.52 2.13
CA ILE A 252 1.25 -17.74 2.81
C ILE A 252 1.84 -16.45 3.39
N PHE A 253 1.50 -15.28 2.81
CA PHE A 253 1.94 -13.97 3.30
C PHE A 253 1.30 -13.56 4.62
N ASN A 254 0.17 -14.19 5.00
CA ASN A 254 -0.59 -13.79 6.19
C ASN A 254 -0.30 -14.63 7.44
N LYS A 255 0.84 -15.30 7.47
CA LYS A 255 1.26 -16.15 8.59
C LYS A 255 2.15 -15.38 9.58
N SER A 256 2.40 -16.02 10.72
CA SER A 256 3.36 -15.56 11.73
C SER A 256 4.77 -15.40 11.15
N VAL A 257 5.34 -14.20 11.27
CA VAL A 257 6.66 -13.85 10.71
C VAL A 257 7.79 -14.18 11.68
N SER A 258 8.99 -14.42 11.15
CA SER A 258 10.23 -14.54 11.92
C SER A 258 10.92 -13.17 12.06
N PRO A 259 12.01 -13.04 12.85
CA PRO A 259 12.86 -11.84 12.85
C PRO A 259 13.67 -11.62 11.56
N LYS A 260 13.78 -12.63 10.69
CA LYS A 260 14.67 -12.56 9.51
C LYS A 260 13.94 -11.97 8.30
N ARG A 261 14.57 -11.01 7.64
CA ARG A 261 14.08 -10.39 6.40
C ARG A 261 14.88 -10.87 5.21
N THR A 262 14.21 -10.97 4.08
CA THR A 262 14.82 -11.09 2.75
C THR A 262 14.27 -9.98 1.87
N TRP A 263 15.02 -9.60 0.85
CA TRP A 263 14.56 -8.60 -0.10
C TRP A 263 15.07 -8.87 -1.51
N GLY A 264 14.33 -8.37 -2.49
CA GLY A 264 14.70 -8.37 -3.90
C GLY A 264 14.17 -7.11 -4.57
N THR A 265 14.72 -6.75 -5.73
CA THR A 265 14.28 -5.55 -6.44
C THR A 265 14.30 -5.75 -7.95
N ALA A 266 13.31 -5.17 -8.61
CA ALA A 266 13.27 -5.01 -10.06
C ALA A 266 13.35 -3.52 -10.40
N ILE A 267 14.22 -3.17 -11.33
CA ILE A 267 14.37 -1.80 -11.82
C ILE A 267 13.66 -1.70 -13.17
N LEU A 268 12.72 -0.77 -13.29
CA LEU A 268 11.93 -0.51 -14.48
C LEU A 268 12.17 0.94 -14.95
N SER A 269 11.97 1.19 -16.25
CA SER A 269 12.01 2.56 -16.79
C SER A 269 10.72 3.30 -16.44
N PHE A 270 10.85 4.49 -15.87
CA PHE A 270 9.70 5.37 -15.62
C PHE A 270 9.01 5.76 -16.93
N ASP A 271 9.77 6.04 -17.99
CA ASP A 271 9.23 6.45 -19.29
C ASP A 271 8.42 5.33 -19.95
N ARG A 272 8.88 4.07 -19.86
CA ARG A 272 8.08 2.92 -20.32
C ARG A 272 6.77 2.83 -19.54
N ILE A 273 6.80 2.86 -18.21
CA ILE A 273 5.57 2.87 -17.38
C ILE A 273 4.64 4.04 -17.73
N ASN A 274 5.20 5.24 -17.90
CA ASN A 274 4.47 6.46 -18.25
C ASN A 274 3.89 6.40 -19.67
N THR A 275 4.48 5.63 -20.57
CA THR A 275 3.95 5.38 -21.92
C THR A 275 2.76 4.43 -21.85
N LEU A 276 2.90 3.31 -21.15
CA LEU A 276 1.83 2.32 -20.96
C LEU A 276 0.58 2.92 -20.32
N ARG A 277 0.76 3.75 -19.28
CA ARG A 277 -0.38 4.40 -18.62
C ARG A 277 -1.15 5.33 -19.56
N LYS A 278 -0.44 6.00 -20.49
CA LYS A 278 -1.06 6.94 -21.45
C LYS A 278 -1.86 6.17 -22.50
N ILE A 279 -1.30 5.07 -23.02
CA ILE A 279 -1.97 4.19 -23.98
C ILE A 279 -3.27 3.64 -23.38
N MET A 280 -3.21 3.16 -22.13
CA MET A 280 -4.36 2.56 -21.46
C MET A 280 -5.27 3.57 -20.75
N ASN A 281 -4.92 4.85 -20.75
CA ASN A 281 -5.62 5.92 -20.02
C ASN A 281 -5.85 5.59 -18.52
N VAL A 282 -4.79 5.16 -17.84
CA VAL A 282 -4.78 4.80 -16.41
C VAL A 282 -3.72 5.58 -15.64
N SER A 283 -3.71 5.47 -14.31
CA SER A 283 -2.67 6.09 -13.48
C SER A 283 -1.39 5.24 -13.42
N ILE A 284 -0.27 5.86 -13.03
CA ILE A 284 0.99 5.14 -12.77
C ILE A 284 0.77 4.03 -11.72
N ASN A 285 -0.01 4.32 -10.67
CA ASN A 285 -0.30 3.36 -9.62
C ASN A 285 -1.07 2.15 -10.15
N ASP A 286 -1.96 2.31 -11.15
CA ASP A 286 -2.69 1.18 -11.73
C ASP A 286 -1.74 0.24 -12.50
N ILE A 287 -0.76 0.81 -13.25
CA ILE A 287 0.28 0.03 -13.92
C ILE A 287 1.15 -0.70 -12.89
N ILE A 288 1.65 -0.01 -11.86
CA ILE A 288 2.48 -0.62 -10.79
C ILE A 288 1.70 -1.75 -10.09
N LEU A 289 0.45 -1.51 -9.72
CA LEU A 289 -0.40 -2.52 -9.08
C LEU A 289 -0.65 -3.72 -10.00
N SER A 290 -0.85 -3.51 -11.30
CA SER A 290 -1.02 -4.59 -12.28
C SER A 290 0.24 -5.44 -12.43
N ILE A 291 1.41 -4.80 -12.51
CA ILE A 291 2.70 -5.49 -12.55
C ILE A 291 2.89 -6.34 -11.28
N CYS A 292 2.70 -5.75 -10.10
CA CYS A 292 2.80 -6.46 -8.83
C CYS A 292 1.78 -7.61 -8.73
N ALA A 293 0.54 -7.40 -9.17
CA ALA A 293 -0.51 -8.41 -9.17
C ALA A 293 -0.16 -9.61 -10.06
N GLY A 294 0.40 -9.37 -11.25
CA GLY A 294 0.88 -10.44 -12.12
C GLY A 294 2.07 -11.20 -11.55
N ALA A 295 3.00 -10.49 -10.91
CA ALA A 295 4.13 -11.12 -10.22
C ALA A 295 3.66 -12.02 -9.06
N ILE A 296 2.76 -11.51 -8.21
CA ILE A 296 2.16 -12.26 -7.10
C ILE A 296 1.39 -13.47 -7.62
N ARG A 297 0.62 -13.32 -8.70
CA ARG A 297 -0.12 -14.43 -9.30
C ARG A 297 0.84 -15.53 -9.77
N LYS A 298 1.85 -15.20 -10.58
CA LYS A 298 2.83 -16.16 -11.09
C LYS A 298 3.54 -16.90 -9.95
N TYR A 299 4.01 -16.15 -8.96
CA TYR A 299 4.67 -16.72 -7.78
C TYR A 299 3.75 -17.68 -7.00
N LEU A 300 2.53 -17.27 -6.67
CA LEU A 300 1.60 -18.12 -5.93
C LEU A 300 1.11 -19.32 -6.77
N GLN A 301 1.01 -19.18 -8.08
CA GLN A 301 0.65 -20.26 -8.99
C GLN A 301 1.75 -21.32 -9.03
N GLU A 302 3.02 -20.91 -9.16
CA GLU A 302 4.18 -21.82 -9.14
C GLU A 302 4.31 -22.58 -7.81
N LYS A 303 3.93 -21.94 -6.68
CA LYS A 303 3.89 -22.61 -5.36
C LYS A 303 2.62 -23.43 -5.12
N GLU A 304 1.69 -23.50 -6.07
CA GLU A 304 0.36 -24.12 -5.92
C GLU A 304 -0.44 -23.57 -4.72
N LYS A 305 -0.30 -22.26 -4.44
CA LYS A 305 -0.96 -21.54 -3.35
C LYS A 305 -1.83 -20.37 -3.82
N LEU A 306 -2.11 -20.25 -5.11
CA LEU A 306 -2.96 -19.19 -5.64
C LEU A 306 -4.43 -19.42 -5.21
N PRO A 307 -5.05 -18.50 -4.44
CA PRO A 307 -6.46 -18.64 -4.11
C PRO A 307 -7.37 -18.30 -5.29
N VAL A 308 -8.59 -18.85 -5.27
CA VAL A 308 -9.63 -18.57 -6.27
C VAL A 308 -10.11 -17.11 -6.18
N GLN A 309 -10.11 -16.53 -4.97
CA GLN A 309 -10.51 -15.13 -4.75
C GLN A 309 -9.36 -14.15 -5.05
N PRO A 310 -9.66 -12.90 -5.46
CA PRO A 310 -8.63 -11.85 -5.54
C PRO A 310 -7.96 -11.63 -4.20
N LEU A 311 -6.64 -11.43 -4.23
CA LEU A 311 -5.92 -10.84 -3.11
C LEU A 311 -6.33 -9.37 -2.94
N VAL A 312 -6.22 -8.88 -1.71
CA VAL A 312 -6.46 -7.50 -1.33
C VAL A 312 -5.13 -6.84 -0.97
N ALA A 313 -4.78 -5.76 -1.65
CA ALA A 313 -3.63 -4.93 -1.33
C ALA A 313 -4.04 -3.74 -0.44
N ASN A 314 -3.23 -3.45 0.58
CA ASN A 314 -3.21 -2.16 1.25
C ASN A 314 -2.34 -1.20 0.44
N VAL A 315 -2.92 -0.08 0.00
CA VAL A 315 -2.27 0.94 -0.81
C VAL A 315 -2.31 2.27 -0.06
N PRO A 316 -1.19 2.68 0.56
CA PRO A 316 -1.10 3.99 1.21
C PRO A 316 -1.28 5.12 0.20
N ILE A 317 -2.07 6.13 0.58
CA ILE A 317 -2.25 7.37 -0.17
C ILE A 317 -1.90 8.57 0.72
N SER A 318 -1.18 9.53 0.15
CA SER A 318 -0.89 10.79 0.83
C SER A 318 -2.17 11.62 0.93
N ILE A 319 -2.44 12.14 2.12
CA ILE A 319 -3.58 13.03 2.39
C ILE A 319 -3.18 14.51 2.49
N ARG A 320 -1.93 14.85 2.11
CA ARG A 320 -1.40 16.22 2.16
C ARG A 320 -2.20 17.16 1.24
N VAL A 321 -2.63 18.30 1.78
CA VAL A 321 -3.25 19.38 1.00
C VAL A 321 -2.15 20.20 0.32
N LYS A 322 -2.26 20.44 -0.99
CA LYS A 322 -1.29 21.28 -1.72
C LYS A 322 -1.30 22.70 -1.13
N GLY A 323 -0.18 23.15 -0.55
CA GLY A 323 0.02 24.52 -0.07
C GLY A 323 0.36 24.69 1.41
N GLU A 324 0.29 23.63 2.22
CA GLU A 324 0.70 23.69 3.64
C GLU A 324 2.23 23.55 3.79
N LYS A 325 2.80 24.17 4.84
CA LYS A 325 4.24 24.10 5.17
C LYS A 325 4.66 22.63 5.40
N GLN A 326 5.91 22.29 5.03
CA GLN A 326 6.50 20.97 5.29
C GLN A 326 6.71 20.76 6.80
N GLU A 327 5.69 20.30 7.51
CA GLU A 327 5.84 19.76 8.86
C GLU A 327 6.14 18.24 8.79
N MET A 328 7.03 17.75 9.66
CA MET A 328 7.51 16.35 9.70
C MET A 328 6.52 15.39 10.40
N ASP A 329 5.22 15.60 10.21
CA ASP A 329 4.16 14.80 10.83
C ASP A 329 3.54 13.81 9.83
N ASN A 330 3.23 12.61 10.32
CA ASN A 330 2.81 11.47 9.51
C ASN A 330 1.39 11.66 8.92
N GLN A 331 1.29 11.93 7.61
CA GLN A 331 0.01 12.17 6.91
C GLN A 331 -0.29 11.11 5.84
N ILE A 332 -0.46 9.86 6.26
CA ILE A 332 -0.74 8.70 5.39
C ILE A 332 -2.12 8.12 5.70
N SER A 333 -2.88 7.77 4.67
CA SER A 333 -4.13 7.01 4.83
C SER A 333 -4.16 5.77 3.95
N ASN A 334 -4.76 4.69 4.45
CA ASN A 334 -4.72 3.36 3.83
C ASN A 334 -5.96 3.11 2.96
N MET A 335 -5.75 2.68 1.71
CA MET A 335 -6.81 2.27 0.79
C MET A 335 -6.70 0.78 0.47
N LEU A 336 -7.78 0.02 0.68
CA LEU A 336 -7.83 -1.40 0.33
C LEU A 336 -8.31 -1.60 -1.12
N VAL A 337 -7.54 -2.35 -1.91
CA VAL A 337 -7.77 -2.58 -3.34
C VAL A 337 -7.71 -4.08 -3.63
N ARG A 338 -8.69 -4.64 -4.33
CA ARG A 338 -8.61 -6.01 -4.85
C ARG A 338 -7.71 -6.04 -6.08
N ILE A 339 -6.60 -6.79 -6.02
CA ILE A 339 -5.55 -6.77 -7.06
C ILE A 339 -5.66 -7.92 -8.07
N ALA A 340 -6.87 -8.29 -8.49
CA ALA A 340 -7.15 -9.14 -9.65
C ALA A 340 -6.28 -10.41 -9.86
N THR A 341 -5.72 -10.99 -8.79
CA THR A 341 -4.82 -12.16 -8.88
C THR A 341 -5.51 -13.42 -9.40
N HIS A 342 -6.84 -13.45 -9.39
CA HIS A 342 -7.69 -14.51 -9.95
C HIS A 342 -7.85 -14.41 -11.47
N ILE A 343 -7.59 -13.24 -12.07
CA ILE A 343 -7.70 -12.99 -13.52
C ILE A 343 -6.39 -13.35 -14.20
N ASP A 344 -6.47 -14.15 -15.26
CA ASP A 344 -5.31 -14.64 -16.00
C ASP A 344 -4.78 -13.60 -16.99
N ASN A 345 -5.66 -13.02 -17.82
CA ASN A 345 -5.31 -12.05 -18.83
C ASN A 345 -4.76 -10.73 -18.20
N PRO A 346 -3.54 -10.29 -18.54
CA PRO A 346 -2.93 -9.08 -17.96
C PRO A 346 -3.67 -7.77 -18.26
N ILE A 347 -4.34 -7.66 -19.42
CA ILE A 347 -5.11 -6.47 -19.80
C ILE A 347 -6.41 -6.41 -18.97
N GLU A 348 -7.14 -7.51 -18.88
CA GLU A 348 -8.34 -7.61 -18.03
C GLU A 348 -7.99 -7.36 -16.55
N ARG A 349 -6.83 -7.84 -16.10
CA ARG A 349 -6.30 -7.58 -14.76
C ARG A 349 -6.11 -6.07 -14.52
N LEU A 350 -5.49 -5.36 -15.46
CA LEU A 350 -5.28 -3.92 -15.37
C LEU A 350 -6.62 -3.17 -15.34
N GLU A 351 -7.56 -3.51 -16.22
CA GLU A 351 -8.89 -2.89 -16.29
C GLU A 351 -9.68 -3.10 -14.97
N TYR A 352 -9.65 -4.32 -14.42
CA TYR A 352 -10.24 -4.60 -13.11
C TYR A 352 -9.59 -3.78 -11.99
N ILE A 353 -8.25 -3.73 -11.97
CA ILE A 353 -7.51 -2.97 -10.95
C ILE A 353 -7.88 -1.48 -11.02
N GLN A 354 -7.96 -0.90 -12.22
CA GLN A 354 -8.36 0.49 -12.41
C GLN A 354 -9.78 0.75 -11.85
N GLU A 355 -10.72 -0.17 -12.06
CA GLU A 355 -12.06 -0.07 -11.48
C GLU A 355 -11.98 -0.10 -9.93
N GLN A 356 -11.22 -1.04 -9.37
CA GLN A 356 -11.08 -1.19 -7.93
C GLN A 356 -10.35 -0.01 -7.27
N THR A 357 -9.33 0.56 -7.89
CA THR A 357 -8.65 1.76 -7.37
C THR A 357 -9.58 2.98 -7.42
N SER A 358 -10.40 3.10 -8.47
CA SER A 358 -11.41 4.16 -8.57
C SER A 358 -12.49 4.06 -7.49
N LEU A 359 -13.00 2.84 -7.25
CA LEU A 359 -13.94 2.56 -6.16
C LEU A 359 -13.30 2.79 -4.78
N GLY A 360 -12.05 2.36 -4.60
CA GLY A 360 -11.27 2.57 -3.38
C GLY A 360 -11.13 4.04 -3.04
N LYS A 361 -10.77 4.89 -4.01
CA LYS A 361 -10.66 6.34 -3.84
C LYS A 361 -11.99 6.98 -3.46
N SER A 362 -13.10 6.53 -4.05
CA SER A 362 -14.44 7.01 -3.70
C SER A 362 -14.84 6.65 -2.26
N ARG A 363 -14.62 5.40 -1.85
CA ARG A 363 -14.87 4.93 -0.47
C ARG A 363 -14.00 5.64 0.54
N HIS A 364 -12.71 5.83 0.22
CA HIS A 364 -11.77 6.55 1.07
C HIS A 364 -12.21 7.99 1.33
N LYS A 365 -12.66 8.72 0.30
CA LYS A 365 -13.23 10.08 0.48
C LYS A 365 -14.46 10.09 1.39
N ALA A 366 -15.27 9.03 1.36
CA ALA A 366 -16.48 8.91 2.19
C ALA A 366 -16.17 8.54 3.65
N ILE A 367 -15.12 7.74 3.89
CA ILE A 367 -14.63 7.37 5.21
C ILE A 367 -13.55 8.39 5.59
N GLY A 368 -13.97 9.60 5.97
CA GLY A 368 -13.04 10.71 6.23
C GLY A 368 -11.89 10.30 7.18
N ALA A 369 -10.65 10.57 6.78
CA ALA A 369 -9.42 10.22 7.51
C ALA A 369 -9.43 10.62 9.01
N LYS A 370 -10.24 11.62 9.37
CA LYS A 370 -10.52 12.05 10.75
C LYS A 370 -11.09 10.94 11.65
N ALA A 371 -11.79 9.95 11.11
CA ALA A 371 -12.37 8.86 11.89
C ALA A 371 -11.33 7.86 12.40
N LEU A 372 -10.28 7.60 11.61
CA LEU A 372 -9.23 6.64 11.97
C LEU A 372 -8.20 7.24 12.94
N SER A 373 -7.82 8.51 12.73
CA SER A 373 -6.96 9.27 13.68
C SER A 373 -7.60 9.35 15.07
N LYS A 374 -8.90 9.67 15.13
CA LYS A 374 -9.64 9.76 16.40
C LYS A 374 -9.73 8.42 17.16
N MET A 375 -9.62 7.29 16.47
CA MET A 375 -9.58 5.97 17.12
C MET A 375 -8.21 5.66 17.72
N ALA A 376 -7.12 6.08 17.08
CA ALA A 376 -5.77 5.92 17.62
C ALA A 376 -5.55 6.81 18.86
N ASP A 377 -6.10 8.03 18.85
CA ASP A 377 -5.96 8.98 19.97
C ASP A 377 -6.78 8.61 21.23
N ALA A 378 -7.71 7.65 21.09
CA ALA A 378 -8.68 7.27 22.12
C ALA A 378 -8.26 6.07 22.99
N VAL A 379 -7.20 5.34 22.62
CA VAL A 379 -6.73 4.17 23.37
C VAL A 379 -5.49 4.53 24.21
N PRO A 380 -5.50 4.37 25.54
CA PRO A 380 -4.32 4.60 26.38
C PRO A 380 -3.12 3.73 25.98
N PHE A 381 -1.91 4.30 26.05
CA PHE A 381 -0.67 3.69 25.55
C PHE A 381 -0.35 2.32 26.17
N GLY A 382 -0.51 2.18 27.49
CA GLY A 382 -0.32 0.90 28.18
C GLY A 382 -1.29 -0.22 27.73
N LEU A 383 -2.55 0.11 27.45
CA LEU A 383 -3.55 -0.88 27.03
C LEU A 383 -3.34 -1.35 25.58
N ALA A 384 -2.96 -0.43 24.69
CA ALA A 384 -2.64 -0.77 23.31
C ALA A 384 -1.41 -1.68 23.21
N ASN A 385 -0.34 -1.36 23.94
CA ASN A 385 0.87 -2.19 24.02
C ASN A 385 0.59 -3.60 24.53
N LEU A 386 -0.20 -3.71 25.60
CA LEU A 386 -0.59 -5.00 26.15
C LEU A 386 -1.40 -5.80 25.12
N ALA A 387 -2.40 -5.18 24.47
CA ALA A 387 -3.21 -5.85 23.46
C ALA A 387 -2.40 -6.29 22.24
N ALA A 388 -1.49 -5.45 21.73
CA ALA A 388 -0.59 -5.79 20.62
C ALA A 388 0.36 -6.94 20.99
N GLY A 389 0.97 -6.88 22.17
CA GLY A 389 1.83 -7.95 22.70
C GLY A 389 1.09 -9.27 22.87
N LEU A 390 -0.13 -9.25 23.42
CA LEU A 390 -0.97 -10.45 23.54
C LEU A 390 -1.41 -10.99 22.18
N TYR A 391 -1.79 -10.12 21.24
CA TYR A 391 -2.22 -10.50 19.89
C TYR A 391 -1.10 -11.24 19.13
N SER A 392 0.14 -10.73 19.22
CA SER A 392 1.31 -11.40 18.64
C SER A 392 1.67 -12.68 19.41
N LYS A 393 1.77 -12.63 20.74
CA LYS A 393 2.16 -13.76 21.60
C LYS A 393 1.24 -14.98 21.45
N TYR A 394 -0.06 -14.78 21.35
CA TYR A 394 -1.06 -15.86 21.23
C TYR A 394 -1.46 -16.19 19.79
N ASN A 395 -0.77 -15.64 18.77
CA ASN A 395 -1.06 -15.88 17.35
C ASN A 395 -2.54 -15.67 16.97
N ILE A 396 -3.21 -14.68 17.57
CA ILE A 396 -4.67 -14.48 17.41
C ILE A 396 -5.08 -14.25 15.94
N LYS A 397 -4.15 -13.71 15.13
CA LYS A 397 -4.26 -13.58 13.66
C LYS A 397 -4.60 -14.86 12.91
N GLU A 398 -4.16 -16.02 13.41
CA GLU A 398 -4.42 -17.31 12.73
C GLU A 398 -5.90 -17.73 12.85
N PHE A 399 -6.66 -17.11 13.76
CA PHE A 399 -8.07 -17.43 14.03
C PHE A 399 -9.07 -16.50 13.33
N HIS A 400 -8.61 -15.55 12.51
CA HIS A 400 -9.49 -14.69 11.71
C HIS A 400 -8.90 -14.39 10.34
N ARG A 401 -9.76 -13.94 9.41
CA ARG A 401 -9.29 -13.52 8.08
C ARG A 401 -8.50 -12.22 8.19
N PRO A 402 -7.39 -12.08 7.44
CA PRO A 402 -6.61 -10.86 7.46
C PRO A 402 -7.37 -9.72 6.78
N PRO A 403 -7.17 -8.46 7.19
CA PRO A 403 -7.78 -7.31 6.53
C PRO A 403 -7.26 -7.11 5.09
N PHE A 404 -6.02 -7.52 4.80
CA PHE A 404 -5.40 -7.48 3.47
C PHE A 404 -4.26 -8.52 3.37
N ASN A 405 -3.75 -8.79 2.17
CA ASN A 405 -2.72 -9.79 1.90
C ASN A 405 -1.31 -9.21 1.79
N VAL A 406 -1.20 -8.02 1.20
CA VAL A 406 0.08 -7.38 0.86
C VAL A 406 -0.06 -5.87 0.98
N THR A 407 1.01 -5.18 1.36
CA THR A 407 1.09 -3.73 1.22
C THR A 407 1.86 -3.39 -0.05
N ILE A 408 1.32 -2.51 -0.89
CA ILE A 408 2.00 -1.97 -2.07
C ILE A 408 2.03 -0.45 -1.95
N THR A 409 3.22 0.10 -1.77
CA THR A 409 3.42 1.55 -1.59
C THR A 409 4.17 2.15 -2.76
N ASN A 410 3.90 3.40 -3.08
CA ASN A 410 4.61 4.14 -4.13
C ASN A 410 5.06 5.50 -3.59
N VAL A 411 6.38 5.68 -3.52
CA VAL A 411 7.03 6.89 -3.01
C VAL A 411 7.76 7.58 -4.17
N PRO A 412 7.27 8.75 -4.62
CA PRO A 412 7.96 9.52 -5.65
C PRO A 412 9.24 10.12 -5.06
N GLY A 413 10.39 9.78 -5.66
CA GLY A 413 11.68 10.37 -5.32
C GLY A 413 12.14 11.41 -6.35
N PRO A 414 13.36 11.94 -6.15
CA PRO A 414 13.94 12.96 -7.02
C PRO A 414 14.09 12.51 -8.47
N GLN A 415 13.68 13.37 -9.41
CA GLN A 415 13.77 13.12 -10.86
C GLN A 415 15.06 13.65 -11.49
N ILE A 416 15.99 14.11 -10.65
CA ILE A 416 17.32 14.58 -11.04
C ILE A 416 18.37 13.66 -10.42
N PRO A 417 19.57 13.55 -11.01
CA PRO A 417 20.67 12.88 -10.36
C PRO A 417 21.01 13.60 -9.04
N LEU A 418 21.46 12.80 -8.09
CA LEU A 418 21.93 13.27 -6.78
C LEU A 418 23.37 12.83 -6.63
N TYR A 419 24.09 13.55 -5.78
CA TYR A 419 25.51 13.36 -5.54
C TYR A 419 25.81 13.34 -4.04
N LEU A 420 26.93 12.75 -3.69
CA LEU A 420 27.48 12.81 -2.34
C LEU A 420 28.96 13.16 -2.47
N ARG A 421 29.34 14.42 -2.17
CA ARG A 421 30.70 14.92 -2.41
C ARG A 421 31.17 14.72 -3.86
N GLY A 422 30.29 15.01 -4.81
CA GLY A 422 30.55 14.84 -6.25
C GLY A 422 30.47 13.40 -6.76
N HIS A 423 30.28 12.41 -5.90
CA HIS A 423 30.05 11.02 -6.31
C HIS A 423 28.59 10.80 -6.65
N LYS A 424 28.30 10.33 -7.86
CA LYS A 424 26.92 10.18 -8.34
C LYS A 424 26.21 9.04 -7.62
N ILE A 425 24.96 9.28 -7.22
CA ILE A 425 24.08 8.21 -6.74
C ILE A 425 23.52 7.46 -7.94
N LEU A 426 23.77 6.16 -8.01
CA LEU A 426 23.36 5.31 -9.14
C LEU A 426 21.94 4.77 -8.95
N SER A 427 21.63 4.33 -7.74
CA SER A 427 20.37 3.69 -7.42
C SER A 427 20.04 3.79 -5.93
N ILE A 428 18.74 3.88 -5.63
CA ILE A 428 18.20 3.92 -4.28
C ILE A 428 17.09 2.87 -4.21
N PHE A 429 17.23 1.91 -3.29
CA PHE A 429 16.23 0.86 -3.06
C PHE A 429 15.61 1.05 -1.68
N GLY A 430 14.28 1.16 -1.60
CA GLY A 430 13.57 1.29 -0.33
C GLY A 430 13.21 -0.06 0.27
N LEU A 431 13.66 -0.33 1.49
CA LEU A 431 13.25 -1.47 2.31
C LEU A 431 12.22 -1.00 3.33
N THR A 432 11.07 -1.67 3.37
CA THR A 432 9.97 -1.34 4.26
C THR A 432 9.67 -2.49 5.22
N PRO A 433 9.18 -2.20 6.44
CA PRO A 433 8.97 -3.23 7.45
C PRO A 433 7.77 -4.11 7.06
N VAL A 434 7.89 -5.40 7.36
CA VAL A 434 6.75 -6.33 7.38
C VAL A 434 6.26 -6.46 8.81
N LEU A 435 4.94 -6.67 8.93
CA LEU A 435 4.27 -6.84 10.21
C LEU A 435 3.91 -8.30 10.42
N ASP A 436 3.72 -8.68 11.67
CA ASP A 436 3.25 -10.00 12.02
C ASP A 436 1.85 -10.27 11.42
N GLY A 437 1.71 -11.36 10.67
CA GLY A 437 0.52 -11.64 9.84
C GLY A 437 0.49 -10.92 8.48
N PHE A 438 1.56 -10.22 8.10
CA PHE A 438 1.73 -9.53 6.82
C PHE A 438 3.20 -9.58 6.36
N GLY A 439 3.67 -10.79 6.02
CA GLY A 439 5.05 -11.09 5.66
C GLY A 439 5.50 -10.63 4.27
N LEU A 440 4.73 -9.82 3.55
CA LEU A 440 5.08 -9.27 2.24
C LEU A 440 4.71 -7.80 2.11
N ILE A 441 5.68 -6.99 1.68
CA ILE A 441 5.49 -5.61 1.27
C ILE A 441 6.30 -5.31 0.00
N ILE A 442 5.73 -4.50 -0.89
CA ILE A 442 6.38 -4.07 -2.13
C ILE A 442 6.40 -2.54 -2.15
N ALA A 443 7.60 -1.96 -2.20
CA ALA A 443 7.82 -0.53 -2.28
C ALA A 443 8.29 -0.13 -3.68
N ALA A 444 7.46 0.67 -4.36
CA ALA A 444 7.87 1.40 -5.54
C ALA A 444 8.56 2.71 -5.13
N PHE A 445 9.77 2.93 -5.64
CA PHE A 445 10.51 4.16 -5.45
C PHE A 445 10.99 4.67 -6.80
N SER A 446 10.68 5.92 -7.14
CA SER A 446 11.10 6.53 -8.41
C SER A 446 12.33 7.41 -8.21
N TYR A 447 13.39 7.20 -8.97
CA TYR A 447 14.61 7.98 -8.90
C TYR A 447 15.25 8.13 -10.28
N ASN A 448 15.50 9.38 -10.70
CA ASN A 448 16.26 9.72 -11.91
C ASN A 448 15.84 8.90 -13.16
N GLY A 449 14.54 8.89 -13.48
CA GLY A 449 13.99 8.17 -14.65
C GLY A 449 13.79 6.66 -14.47
N LEU A 450 14.14 6.11 -13.31
CA LEU A 450 13.97 4.70 -12.96
C LEU A 450 12.91 4.53 -11.87
N VAL A 451 12.26 3.37 -11.85
CA VAL A 451 11.36 2.93 -10.78
C VAL A 451 11.87 1.60 -10.25
N SER A 452 12.31 1.57 -8.99
CA SER A 452 12.61 0.32 -8.29
C SER A 452 11.36 -0.22 -7.63
N LEU A 453 11.00 -1.46 -7.91
CA LEU A 453 10.00 -2.23 -7.18
C LEU A 453 10.73 -3.18 -6.24
N THR A 454 10.93 -2.75 -5.00
CA THR A 454 11.64 -3.51 -3.97
C THR A 454 10.64 -4.29 -3.13
N THR A 455 10.81 -5.61 -3.14
CA THR A 455 10.06 -6.54 -2.31
C THR A 455 10.84 -6.79 -1.04
N THR A 456 10.22 -6.57 0.11
CA THR A 456 10.70 -7.05 1.41
C THR A 456 9.75 -8.12 1.90
N SER A 457 10.28 -9.25 2.34
CA SER A 457 9.49 -10.31 2.93
C SER A 457 10.16 -10.94 4.15
N ASP A 458 9.36 -11.66 4.91
CA ASP A 458 9.83 -12.50 5.99
C ASP A 458 10.40 -13.82 5.44
N ALA A 459 11.59 -14.21 5.93
CA ALA A 459 12.29 -15.40 5.46
C ALA A 459 11.52 -16.72 5.72
N LYS A 460 10.59 -16.73 6.69
CA LYS A 460 9.76 -17.92 6.97
C LYS A 460 8.54 -18.03 6.05
N THR A 461 7.90 -16.91 5.70
CA THR A 461 6.70 -16.91 4.85
C THR A 461 7.02 -16.87 3.35
N MET A 462 8.09 -16.18 2.96
CA MET A 462 8.55 -16.05 1.58
C MET A 462 10.08 -15.79 1.56
N PRO A 463 10.91 -16.86 1.55
CA PRO A 463 12.38 -16.75 1.62
C PRO A 463 13.04 -16.23 0.34
N ASP A 464 12.35 -16.31 -0.80
CA ASP A 464 12.84 -16.15 -2.16
C ASP A 464 12.43 -14.79 -2.79
N ALA A 465 12.56 -13.70 -2.03
CA ALA A 465 12.24 -12.35 -2.50
C ALA A 465 13.12 -11.87 -3.67
N ASP A 466 14.37 -12.32 -3.73
CA ASP A 466 15.30 -12.08 -4.83
C ASP A 466 14.82 -12.74 -6.13
N VAL A 467 14.33 -13.99 -6.03
CA VAL A 467 13.69 -14.69 -7.15
C VAL A 467 12.39 -13.98 -7.53
N PHE A 468 11.64 -13.46 -6.55
CA PHE A 468 10.39 -12.77 -6.82
C PHE A 468 10.53 -11.55 -7.76
N ALA A 469 11.67 -10.85 -7.68
CA ALA A 469 11.98 -9.74 -8.59
C ALA A 469 12.00 -10.16 -10.08
N ARG A 470 12.27 -11.44 -10.38
CA ARG A 470 12.11 -12.00 -11.73
C ARG A 470 10.66 -11.93 -12.20
N TYR A 471 9.69 -12.38 -11.41
CA TYR A 471 8.27 -12.33 -11.79
C TYR A 471 7.77 -10.89 -11.96
N ILE A 472 8.33 -9.93 -11.22
CA ILE A 472 8.04 -8.50 -11.44
C ILE A 472 8.47 -8.07 -12.85
N ARG A 473 9.69 -8.41 -13.27
CA ARG A 473 10.19 -8.09 -14.62
C ARG A 473 9.39 -8.80 -15.71
N GLU A 474 9.10 -10.09 -15.53
CA GLU A 474 8.30 -10.87 -16.47
C GLU A 474 6.87 -10.31 -16.61
N SER A 475 6.23 -9.96 -15.49
CA SER A 475 4.90 -9.34 -15.47
C SER A 475 4.89 -7.97 -16.15
N ALA A 476 5.94 -7.16 -15.94
CA ALA A 476 6.10 -5.87 -16.61
C ALA A 476 6.27 -6.01 -18.12
N ASN A 477 7.14 -6.93 -18.56
CA ASN A 477 7.39 -7.18 -19.98
C ASN A 477 6.13 -7.70 -20.70
N GLU A 478 5.44 -8.67 -20.09
CA GLU A 478 4.20 -9.23 -20.63
C GLU A 478 3.10 -8.16 -20.76
N LEU A 479 2.92 -7.33 -19.73
CA LEU A 479 1.93 -6.25 -19.77
C LEU A 479 2.27 -5.22 -20.85
N GLU A 480 3.54 -4.85 -20.98
CA GLU A 480 4.00 -3.92 -22.01
C GLU A 480 3.78 -4.44 -23.43
N GLU A 481 4.17 -5.69 -23.68
CA GLU A 481 4.00 -6.34 -24.99
C GLU A 481 2.53 -6.30 -25.42
N LEU A 482 1.62 -6.70 -24.53
CA LEU A 482 0.18 -6.73 -24.80
C LEU A 482 -0.42 -5.32 -25.02
N ILE A 483 0.01 -4.32 -24.23
CA ILE A 483 -0.46 -2.94 -24.39
C ILE A 483 0.02 -2.34 -25.71
N LEU A 484 1.30 -2.54 -26.07
CA LEU A 484 1.86 -2.05 -27.33
C LEU A 484 1.24 -2.76 -28.54
N ALA A 485 0.97 -4.07 -28.44
CA ALA A 485 0.21 -4.80 -29.45
C ALA A 485 -1.21 -4.24 -29.62
N LYS A 486 -1.92 -3.98 -28.52
CA LYS A 486 -3.26 -3.33 -28.53
C LYS A 486 -3.21 -1.95 -29.18
N GLN A 487 -2.15 -1.17 -28.95
CA GLN A 487 -1.97 0.14 -29.60
C GLN A 487 -1.75 0.01 -31.12
N LYS A 488 -0.88 -0.89 -31.57
CA LYS A 488 -0.61 -1.12 -32.99
C LYS A 488 -1.87 -1.54 -33.76
N LEU A 489 -2.66 -2.43 -33.16
CA LEU A 489 -3.97 -2.82 -33.69
C LEU A 489 -4.99 -1.67 -33.73
N GLY A 490 -4.76 -0.58 -33.00
CA GLY A 490 -5.60 0.62 -33.01
C GLY A 490 -5.08 1.76 -33.91
N THR A 491 -3.83 1.70 -34.37
CA THR A 491 -3.20 2.75 -35.21
C THR A 491 -3.13 2.41 -36.69
N ASP A 492 -3.10 1.13 -37.05
CA ASP A 492 -3.14 0.67 -38.44
C ASP A 492 -4.56 0.20 -38.81
N ASP A 493 -5.16 0.92 -39.76
CA ASP A 493 -6.40 0.60 -40.47
C ASP A 493 -7.74 0.63 -39.72
N LYS A 494 -8.76 1.06 -40.49
CA LYS A 494 -10.18 0.97 -40.18
C LYS A 494 -10.47 -0.34 -39.45
N ILE A 495 -10.87 -0.24 -38.18
CA ILE A 495 -11.31 -1.37 -37.35
C ILE A 495 -12.23 -2.26 -38.21
N PRO A 496 -11.81 -3.49 -38.57
CA PRO A 496 -12.75 -4.44 -39.13
C PRO A 496 -13.75 -4.68 -38.02
N SER A 497 -15.01 -4.30 -38.24
CA SER A 497 -16.07 -4.48 -37.25
C SER A 497 -15.97 -5.88 -36.64
N VAL A 498 -15.61 -5.98 -35.37
CA VAL A 498 -15.56 -7.27 -34.67
C VAL A 498 -16.97 -7.86 -34.77
N LYS A 499 -17.10 -9.00 -35.45
CA LYS A 499 -18.39 -9.66 -35.60
C LYS A 499 -18.79 -10.19 -34.21
N LEU A 500 -19.76 -9.52 -33.58
CA LEU A 500 -20.37 -9.96 -32.33
C LEU A 500 -20.71 -11.46 -32.37
N LYS A 501 -20.16 -12.23 -31.43
CA LYS A 501 -20.43 -13.67 -31.31
C LYS A 501 -21.90 -13.91 -30.98
N SER A 502 -22.54 -13.00 -30.22
CA SER A 502 -23.97 -13.06 -29.91
C SER A 502 -24.92 -12.78 -31.09
N ARG A 503 -24.42 -12.53 -32.32
CA ARG A 503 -25.30 -12.41 -33.51
C ARG A 503 -26.23 -13.61 -33.72
N VAL A 504 -25.76 -14.81 -33.37
CA VAL A 504 -26.57 -16.04 -33.45
C VAL A 504 -27.72 -16.02 -32.43
N PHE A 505 -27.50 -15.45 -31.24
CA PHE A 505 -28.54 -15.25 -30.24
C PHE A 505 -29.65 -14.36 -30.79
N PHE A 506 -29.33 -13.19 -31.36
CA PHE A 506 -30.35 -12.26 -31.87
C PHE A 506 -31.19 -12.87 -33.01
N THR A 507 -30.56 -13.67 -33.87
CA THR A 507 -31.26 -14.40 -34.94
C THR A 507 -32.22 -15.45 -34.36
N ALA A 508 -31.74 -16.25 -33.41
CA ALA A 508 -32.54 -17.28 -32.76
C ALA A 508 -33.69 -16.67 -31.94
N PHE A 509 -33.42 -15.62 -31.19
CA PHE A 509 -34.41 -14.90 -30.38
C PHE A 509 -35.49 -14.26 -31.25
N LYS A 510 -35.12 -13.66 -32.39
CA LYS A 510 -36.08 -13.14 -33.37
C LYS A 510 -36.97 -14.24 -33.95
N LYS A 511 -36.40 -15.42 -34.26
CA LYS A 511 -37.15 -16.58 -34.75
C LYS A 511 -38.13 -17.09 -33.68
N TYR A 512 -37.66 -17.22 -32.44
CA TYR A 512 -38.48 -17.63 -31.31
C TYR A 512 -39.69 -16.70 -31.08
N LEU A 513 -39.48 -15.39 -31.10
CA LEU A 513 -40.58 -14.41 -30.96
C LEU A 513 -41.59 -14.50 -32.11
N LYS A 514 -41.13 -14.69 -33.36
CA LYS A 514 -42.02 -14.87 -34.52
C LYS A 514 -42.88 -16.13 -34.43
N SER A 515 -42.31 -17.22 -33.94
CA SER A 515 -43.03 -18.49 -33.74
C SER A 515 -44.02 -18.46 -32.57
N ASN A 516 -44.03 -17.38 -31.77
CA ASN A 516 -44.90 -17.23 -30.60
C ASN A 516 -45.66 -15.87 -30.61
N PRO A 517 -46.70 -15.70 -31.44
CA PRO A 517 -47.42 -14.42 -31.59
C PRO A 517 -47.99 -13.85 -30.28
N LYS A 518 -48.38 -14.72 -29.34
CA LYS A 518 -48.82 -14.30 -27.99
C LYS A 518 -47.73 -13.53 -27.22
N LEU A 519 -46.45 -13.91 -27.39
CA LEU A 519 -45.31 -13.24 -26.74
C LEU A 519 -45.06 -11.86 -27.37
N ILE A 520 -45.30 -11.67 -28.67
CA ILE A 520 -45.15 -10.37 -29.32
C ILE A 520 -46.11 -9.34 -28.71
N LYS A 521 -47.39 -9.72 -28.51
CA LYS A 521 -48.38 -8.84 -27.85
C LYS A 521 -48.01 -8.56 -26.41
N GLN A 522 -47.57 -9.58 -25.68
CA GLN A 522 -47.19 -9.43 -24.29
C GLN A 522 -45.96 -8.55 -24.13
N HIS A 523 -44.94 -8.66 -24.98
CA HIS A 523 -43.65 -7.96 -24.80
C HIS A 523 -43.48 -6.76 -25.75
N ALA A 524 -44.57 -6.12 -26.18
CA ALA A 524 -44.50 -4.97 -27.06
C ALA A 524 -43.76 -3.79 -26.41
N GLY A 525 -42.81 -3.21 -27.14
CA GLY A 525 -42.01 -2.06 -26.70
C GLY A 525 -40.59 -2.01 -27.26
N LEU A 526 -39.82 -1.04 -26.75
CA LEU A 526 -38.42 -0.81 -27.12
C LEU A 526 -37.48 -1.26 -26.00
N TYR A 527 -36.47 -2.04 -26.36
CA TYR A 527 -35.45 -2.56 -25.45
C TYR A 527 -34.07 -2.25 -26.01
N ASP A 528 -33.13 -1.86 -25.15
CA ASP A 528 -31.76 -1.52 -25.55
C ASP A 528 -30.79 -2.57 -25.00
N PHE A 529 -30.03 -3.22 -25.87
CA PHE A 529 -28.92 -4.10 -25.54
C PHE A 529 -27.60 -3.32 -25.66
N GLU A 530 -26.96 -3.05 -24.54
CA GLU A 530 -25.60 -2.53 -24.46
C GLU A 530 -24.65 -3.72 -24.32
N LEU A 531 -24.09 -4.14 -25.46
CA LEU A 531 -23.14 -5.25 -25.53
C LEU A 531 -21.73 -4.70 -25.34
N SER A 532 -21.00 -5.19 -24.35
CA SER A 532 -19.56 -4.94 -24.25
C SER A 532 -18.78 -6.08 -24.89
N ASN A 533 -17.70 -5.77 -25.59
CA ASN A 533 -16.60 -6.71 -25.79
C ASN A 533 -15.31 -6.07 -25.23
N SER A 534 -14.18 -6.75 -25.36
CA SER A 534 -12.87 -6.28 -24.87
C SER A 534 -12.33 -5.00 -25.56
N ILE A 535 -13.06 -4.44 -26.53
CA ILE A 535 -12.60 -3.36 -27.43
C ILE A 535 -13.59 -2.18 -27.46
N GLU A 536 -14.91 -2.42 -27.51
CA GLU A 536 -15.94 -1.38 -27.62
C GLU A 536 -17.28 -1.78 -26.97
N LYS A 537 -18.12 -0.77 -26.72
CA LYS A 537 -19.54 -0.95 -26.37
C LYS A 537 -20.41 -0.72 -27.59
N ILE A 538 -21.25 -1.70 -27.91
CA ILE A 538 -22.17 -1.63 -29.03
C ILE A 538 -23.60 -1.66 -28.53
N ASN A 539 -24.39 -0.66 -28.94
CA ASN A 539 -25.81 -0.61 -28.60
C ASN A 539 -26.67 -1.16 -29.74
N TYR A 540 -27.56 -2.10 -29.39
CA TYR A 540 -28.62 -2.61 -30.26
C TYR A 540 -29.98 -2.29 -29.67
N GLN A 541 -30.86 -1.77 -30.50
CA GLN A 541 -32.26 -1.62 -30.18
C GLN A 541 -33.04 -2.83 -30.68
N LEU A 542 -33.86 -3.40 -29.80
CA LEU A 542 -34.92 -4.34 -30.11
C LEU A 542 -36.27 -3.62 -30.05
N GLU A 543 -36.96 -3.60 -31.18
CA GLU A 543 -38.35 -3.13 -31.29
C GLU A 543 -39.27 -4.34 -31.45
N ILE A 544 -40.17 -4.55 -30.49
CA ILE A 544 -41.22 -5.57 -30.52
C ILE A 544 -42.56 -4.87 -30.71
N SER A 545 -43.24 -5.12 -31.82
CA SER A 545 -44.62 -4.68 -32.06
C SER A 545 -45.35 -5.69 -32.95
N GLU A 546 -46.69 -5.65 -32.97
CA GLU A 546 -47.49 -6.54 -33.82
C GLU A 546 -47.16 -6.42 -35.32
N LYS A 547 -46.76 -5.22 -35.77
CA LYS A 547 -46.44 -4.93 -37.18
C LYS A 547 -44.95 -5.09 -37.51
N LYS A 548 -44.06 -5.07 -36.50
CA LYS A 548 -42.61 -4.95 -36.72
C LYS A 548 -41.80 -5.54 -35.57
N LEU A 549 -40.92 -6.49 -35.91
CA LEU A 549 -39.89 -7.04 -35.04
C LEU A 549 -38.51 -6.74 -35.65
N SER A 550 -37.78 -5.77 -35.08
CA SER A 550 -36.51 -5.32 -35.64
C SER A 550 -35.40 -5.17 -34.60
N PHE A 551 -34.18 -5.53 -35.03
CA PHE A 551 -32.94 -5.34 -34.28
C PHE A 551 -32.04 -4.41 -35.09
N ARG A 552 -31.65 -3.26 -34.52
CA ARG A 552 -30.86 -2.23 -35.23
C ARG A 552 -29.72 -1.76 -34.35
N LYS A 553 -28.54 -1.50 -34.93
CA LYS A 553 -27.39 -0.90 -34.24
C LYS A 553 -27.65 0.59 -33.98
N LYS A 554 -28.42 0.88 -32.93
CA LYS A 554 -28.82 2.21 -32.47
C LYS A 554 -29.24 2.10 -30.99
N SER A 555 -29.21 3.20 -30.25
CA SER A 555 -29.78 3.29 -28.89
C SER A 555 -30.97 4.25 -28.88
N THR A 556 -31.87 4.09 -27.91
CA THR A 556 -33.02 4.98 -27.70
C THR A 556 -32.94 5.72 -26.38
N ALA A 557 -33.46 6.95 -26.35
CA ALA A 557 -33.43 7.80 -25.16
C ALA A 557 -34.29 7.27 -24.00
N LYS A 558 -35.32 6.46 -24.28
CA LYS A 558 -36.27 5.93 -23.29
C LYS A 558 -36.67 4.46 -23.56
N PRO A 559 -35.76 3.48 -23.37
CA PRO A 559 -36.11 2.06 -23.50
C PRO A 559 -36.96 1.60 -22.30
N LEU A 560 -37.82 0.60 -22.50
CA LEU A 560 -38.56 -0.04 -21.40
C LEU A 560 -37.62 -0.75 -20.43
N VAL A 561 -36.59 -1.39 -20.97
CA VAL A 561 -35.47 -1.99 -20.23
C VAL A 561 -34.19 -1.80 -21.04
N LYS A 562 -33.12 -1.38 -20.37
CA LYS A 562 -31.75 -1.44 -20.86
C LYS A 562 -31.07 -2.69 -20.30
N ILE A 563 -30.51 -3.51 -21.18
CA ILE A 563 -29.81 -4.76 -20.91
C ILE A 563 -28.33 -4.51 -21.12
N SER A 564 -27.50 -4.56 -20.08
CA SER A 564 -26.04 -4.49 -20.21
C SER A 564 -25.44 -5.86 -19.93
N ILE A 565 -24.72 -6.41 -20.91
CA ILE A 565 -24.11 -7.75 -20.86
C ILE A 565 -22.91 -7.82 -21.80
N ASP A 566 -21.91 -8.61 -21.46
CA ASP A 566 -20.79 -8.89 -22.37
C ASP A 566 -21.19 -9.83 -23.53
N ASP A 567 -20.67 -9.57 -24.73
CA ASP A 567 -20.97 -10.32 -25.95
C ASP A 567 -20.64 -11.80 -25.82
N ASP A 568 -19.51 -12.14 -25.19
CA ASP A 568 -19.12 -13.53 -24.98
C ASP A 568 -20.04 -14.19 -23.96
N ILE A 569 -20.45 -13.50 -22.91
CA ILE A 569 -21.39 -14.04 -21.92
C ILE A 569 -22.75 -14.31 -22.55
N LEU A 570 -23.27 -13.37 -23.35
CA LEU A 570 -24.54 -13.55 -24.05
C LEU A 570 -24.46 -14.73 -25.05
N TYR A 571 -23.32 -14.91 -25.70
CA TYR A 571 -23.06 -16.06 -26.55
C TYR A 571 -23.01 -17.38 -25.75
N GLN A 572 -22.33 -17.42 -24.60
CA GLN A 572 -22.25 -18.61 -23.76
C GLN A 572 -23.60 -18.99 -23.14
N LEU A 573 -24.41 -18.00 -22.75
CA LEU A 573 -25.81 -18.21 -22.33
C LEU A 573 -26.62 -18.87 -23.44
N TYR A 574 -26.50 -18.36 -24.67
CA TYR A 574 -27.16 -18.96 -25.83
C TYR A 574 -26.65 -20.38 -26.14
N LYS A 575 -25.37 -20.67 -25.91
CA LYS A 575 -24.79 -22.01 -26.07
C LYS A 575 -25.04 -22.96 -24.90
N LYS A 576 -25.76 -22.52 -23.86
CA LYS A 576 -26.04 -23.28 -22.62
C LYS A 576 -24.78 -23.68 -21.83
N ASN A 577 -23.70 -22.94 -22.00
CA ASN A 577 -22.47 -23.12 -21.21
C ASN A 577 -22.50 -22.31 -19.90
N LEU A 578 -23.49 -21.43 -19.73
CA LEU A 578 -23.77 -20.67 -18.51
C LEU A 578 -25.27 -20.68 -18.24
N LEU A 579 -25.65 -20.65 -16.96
CA LEU A 579 -27.04 -20.50 -16.55
C LEU A 579 -27.40 -19.02 -16.36
N LEU A 580 -28.62 -18.64 -16.73
CA LEU A 580 -29.10 -17.26 -16.62
C LEU A 580 -29.06 -16.75 -15.17
N ASP A 581 -29.42 -17.60 -14.22
CA ASP A 581 -29.40 -17.28 -12.79
C ASP A 581 -27.99 -17.02 -12.27
N GLU A 582 -26.99 -17.79 -12.73
CA GLU A 582 -25.58 -17.60 -12.36
C GLU A 582 -25.06 -16.25 -12.85
N VAL A 583 -25.36 -15.89 -14.10
CA VAL A 583 -24.93 -14.62 -14.70
C VAL A 583 -25.57 -13.42 -13.98
N MET A 584 -26.82 -13.55 -13.54
CA MET A 584 -27.50 -12.53 -12.73
C MET A 584 -26.90 -12.40 -11.32
N ILE A 585 -26.64 -13.51 -10.63
CA ILE A 585 -26.03 -13.52 -9.29
C ILE A 585 -24.61 -12.91 -9.32
N GLN A 586 -23.86 -13.15 -10.39
CA GLN A 586 -22.51 -12.60 -10.59
C GLN A 586 -22.50 -11.11 -11.03
N ASP A 587 -23.66 -10.45 -11.14
CA ASP A 587 -23.81 -9.06 -11.63
C ASP A 587 -23.25 -8.85 -13.05
N ARG A 588 -23.23 -9.92 -13.86
CA ARG A 588 -22.71 -9.94 -15.25
C ARG A 588 -23.80 -9.68 -16.31
N LEU A 589 -25.07 -9.72 -15.91
CA LEU A 589 -26.23 -9.26 -16.69
C LEU A 589 -26.98 -8.21 -15.86
N LYS A 590 -27.07 -6.97 -16.38
CA LYS A 590 -27.76 -5.88 -15.68
C LYS A 590 -29.01 -5.46 -16.45
N LEU A 591 -30.15 -5.46 -15.77
CA LEU A 591 -31.44 -5.01 -16.30
C LEU A 591 -31.83 -3.70 -15.62
N LYS A 592 -31.92 -2.61 -16.38
CA LYS A 592 -32.31 -1.28 -15.88
C LYS A 592 -33.63 -0.85 -16.51
N GLY A 593 -34.69 -0.75 -15.71
CA GLY A 593 -36.04 -0.38 -16.11
C GLY A 593 -36.98 -0.37 -14.91
N THR A 594 -38.30 -0.27 -15.13
CA THR A 594 -39.26 -0.47 -14.03
C THR A 594 -39.27 -1.94 -13.61
N LYS A 595 -39.46 -2.23 -12.31
CA LYS A 595 -39.49 -3.61 -11.79
C LYS A 595 -40.43 -4.53 -12.59
N LYS A 596 -41.62 -4.03 -12.93
CA LYS A 596 -42.59 -4.73 -13.77
C LYS A 596 -42.01 -5.12 -15.14
N ASN A 597 -41.26 -4.23 -15.79
CA ASN A 597 -40.70 -4.46 -17.12
C ASN A 597 -39.47 -5.36 -17.07
N THR A 598 -38.60 -5.22 -16.05
CA THR A 598 -37.43 -6.07 -15.87
C THR A 598 -37.84 -7.50 -15.54
N ASP A 599 -38.79 -7.71 -14.63
CA ASP A 599 -39.28 -9.05 -14.26
C ASP A 599 -39.93 -9.76 -15.45
N LYS A 600 -40.67 -8.99 -16.26
CA LYS A 600 -41.31 -9.47 -17.47
C LYS A 600 -40.30 -9.87 -18.54
N LEU A 601 -39.26 -9.07 -18.77
CA LEU A 601 -38.18 -9.42 -19.70
C LEU A 601 -37.38 -10.63 -19.20
N PHE A 602 -37.12 -10.70 -17.90
CA PHE A 602 -36.40 -11.81 -17.29
C PHE A 602 -37.12 -13.15 -17.51
N LYS A 603 -38.44 -13.20 -17.30
CA LYS A 603 -39.27 -14.38 -17.61
C LYS A 603 -39.21 -14.77 -19.09
N LEU A 604 -39.14 -13.80 -20.00
CA LEU A 604 -38.99 -14.07 -21.44
C LEU A 604 -37.62 -14.70 -21.74
N PHE A 605 -36.55 -14.24 -21.09
CA PHE A 605 -35.22 -14.81 -21.24
C PHE A 605 -35.15 -16.24 -20.69
N ILE A 606 -35.69 -16.51 -19.50
CA ILE A 606 -35.81 -17.88 -18.97
C ILE A 606 -36.48 -18.79 -19.99
N ASN A 607 -37.68 -18.41 -20.45
CA ASN A 607 -38.44 -19.20 -21.43
C ASN A 607 -37.73 -19.41 -22.77
N PHE A 608 -36.83 -18.50 -23.15
CA PHE A 608 -36.07 -18.60 -24.39
C PHE A 608 -34.85 -19.52 -24.23
N PHE A 609 -34.03 -19.30 -23.20
CA PHE A 609 -32.80 -20.05 -22.93
C PHE A 609 -33.05 -21.48 -22.44
N ASP A 610 -34.19 -21.75 -21.79
CA ASP A 610 -34.55 -23.12 -21.41
C ASP A 610 -34.97 -23.96 -22.64
N LYS A 611 -35.64 -23.34 -23.62
CA LYS A 611 -36.26 -24.03 -24.76
C LYS A 611 -35.39 -24.14 -26.02
N ASN A 612 -34.38 -23.30 -26.16
CA ASN A 612 -33.46 -23.24 -27.32
C ASN A 612 -32.03 -23.31 -26.80
#